data_AF-A0A6V7KMZ2-F1
#
_entry.id   AF-A0A6V7KMZ2-F1
#
_cell.length_a   1.000
_cell.length_b   1.000
_cell.length_c   1.000
_cell.angle_alpha   90.00
_cell.angle_beta   90.00
_cell.angle_gamma   90.00
#
_symmetry.space_group_name_H-M   'P 1'
#
loop_
_entity.id
_entity.type
_entity.pdbx_description
1 polymer ?
#
loop_
_entity_poly.entity_id
_entity_poly.type
_entity_poly.pdbx_seq_one_letter_code
_entity_poly.pdbx_strand_id
1 'polypeptide(L)' 'MKICCSRLFKFFSLCLLVSQTLGEDYYELLGLKRDADQKMIRQAFKKLAVTLHPDKNS' A
#
# COMPACT_ATOMS: atom_id res chain seq x y z
N MET A 1 -3.18 -43.25 -15.40
CA MET A 1 -3.78 -42.43 -14.31
C MET A 1 -2.73 -41.64 -13.49
N LYS A 2 -1.73 -41.01 -14.13
CA LYS A 2 -0.67 -40.22 -13.44
C LYS A 2 -0.81 -38.70 -13.59
N ILE A 3 -1.82 -38.25 -14.36
CA ILE A 3 -1.98 -36.85 -14.80
C ILE A 3 -3.01 -36.07 -13.94
N CYS A 4 -3.76 -36.75 -13.07
CA CYS A 4 -4.79 -36.09 -12.24
C CYS A 4 -4.21 -35.36 -11.01
N CYS A 5 -3.08 -35.83 -10.46
CA CYS A 5 -2.52 -35.30 -9.21
C CYS A 5 -1.60 -34.07 -9.40
N SER A 6 -0.93 -33.96 -10.56
CA SER A 6 0.06 -32.89 -10.81
C SER A 6 -0.55 -31.49 -11.04
N ARG A 7 -1.81 -31.43 -11.51
CA ARG A 7 -2.49 -30.15 -11.84
C ARG A 7 -2.97 -29.39 -10.60
N LEU A 8 -3.35 -30.09 -9.53
CA LEU A 8 -3.70 -29.46 -8.24
C LEU A 8 -2.49 -28.79 -7.59
N PHE A 9 -1.31 -29.41 -7.68
CA PHE A 9 -0.09 -28.89 -7.06
C PHE A 9 0.37 -27.57 -7.69
N LYS A 10 0.28 -27.48 -9.03
CA LYS A 10 0.60 -26.23 -9.75
C LYS A 10 -0.42 -25.12 -9.50
N PHE A 11 -1.69 -25.46 -9.27
CA PHE A 11 -2.73 -24.48 -8.97
C PHE A 11 -2.57 -23.90 -7.56
N PHE A 12 -2.20 -24.75 -6.59
CA PHE A 12 -1.89 -24.34 -5.22
C PHE A 12 -0.65 -23.44 -5.17
N SER A 13 0.37 -23.76 -5.99
CA SER A 13 1.59 -22.96 -6.13
C SER A 13 1.36 -21.60 -6.82
N LEU A 14 0.33 -21.45 -7.65
CA LEU A 14 0.02 -20.17 -8.31
C LEU A 14 -0.68 -19.19 -7.35
N CYS A 15 -1.47 -19.71 -6.41
CA CYS A 15 -2.24 -18.88 -5.47
C CYS A 15 -1.35 -18.19 -4.43
N LEU A 16 -0.22 -18.80 -4.05
CA LEU A 16 0.71 -18.26 -3.05
C LEU A 16 1.41 -16.96 -3.51
N LEU A 17 1.53 -16.72 -4.82
CA LEU A 17 2.15 -15.51 -5.38
C LEU A 17 1.27 -14.26 -5.24
N VAL A 18 -0.04 -14.41 -4.98
CA VAL A 18 -1.00 -13.30 -4.98
C VAL A 18 -1.16 -12.65 -3.59
N SER A 19 -0.55 -13.22 -2.53
CA SER A 19 -0.86 -12.84 -1.14
C SER A 19 -0.05 -11.67 -0.56
N GLN A 20 0.80 -10.97 -1.32
CA GLN A 20 1.63 -9.88 -0.76
C GLN A 20 1.22 -8.51 -1.28
N THR A 21 0.01 -8.07 -0.95
CA THR A 21 -0.30 -6.63 -0.96
C THR A 21 -0.05 -6.09 0.44
N LEU A 22 1.21 -5.76 0.73
CA LEU A 22 1.56 -4.88 1.84
C LEU A 22 0.90 -3.53 1.55
N GLY A 23 -0.25 -3.30 2.17
CA GLY A 23 -0.97 -2.03 2.06
C GLY A 23 -0.05 -0.89 2.49
N GLU A 24 -0.05 0.19 1.73
CA GLU A 24 0.81 1.34 2.02
C GLU A 24 0.52 1.89 3.42
N ASP A 25 1.58 2.08 4.22
CA ASP A 25 1.46 2.69 5.54
C ASP A 25 1.10 4.18 5.40
N TYR A 26 -0.16 4.53 5.68
CA TYR A 26 -0.68 5.91 5.56
C TYR A 26 0.10 6.93 6.39
N TYR A 27 0.64 6.52 7.53
CA TYR A 27 1.48 7.37 8.37
C TYR A 27 2.82 7.65 7.71
N GLU A 28 3.41 6.66 7.04
CA GLU A 28 4.65 6.83 6.28
C GLU A 28 4.44 7.71 5.05
N LEU A 29 3.29 7.56 4.37
CA LEU A 29 2.89 8.42 3.25
C LEU A 29 2.78 9.89 3.67
N LEU A 30 2.28 10.15 4.88
CA LEU A 30 2.21 11.49 5.47
C LEU A 30 3.54 11.94 6.12
N GLY A 31 4.54 11.06 6.24
CA GLY A 31 5.81 11.33 6.92
C GLY A 31 5.68 11.49 8.44
N LEU A 32 4.72 10.80 9.06
CA LEU A 32 4.39 10.88 10.48
C LEU A 32 4.67 9.55 11.20
N LYS A 33 4.90 9.64 12.51
CA LYS A 33 4.90 8.46 13.38
C LYS A 33 3.46 8.02 13.67
N ARG A 34 3.29 6.75 14.04
CA ARG A 34 1.99 6.18 14.44
C ARG A 34 1.38 6.85 15.67
N ASP A 35 2.19 7.49 16.50
CA ASP A 35 1.75 8.23 17.70
C ASP A 35 1.47 9.72 17.41
N ALA A 36 1.36 10.12 16.14
CA ALA A 36 1.15 11.52 15.77
C ALA A 36 -0.22 12.04 16.20
N ASP A 37 -0.24 13.25 16.76
CA ASP A 37 -1.48 13.91 17.18
C ASP A 37 -2.31 14.40 15.98
N GLN A 38 -3.62 14.55 16.16
CA GLN A 38 -4.55 14.95 15.10
C GLN A 38 -4.18 16.30 14.46
N LYS A 39 -3.61 17.21 15.25
CA LYS A 39 -3.10 18.50 14.76
C LYS A 39 -1.93 18.32 13.79
N MET A 40 -1.02 17.38 14.07
CA MET A 40 0.13 17.09 13.22
C MET A 40 -0.31 16.47 11.89
N ILE A 41 -1.29 15.57 11.92
CA ILE A 41 -1.86 14.96 10.72
C ILE A 41 -2.41 16.04 9.77
N ARG A 42 -3.20 16.99 10.31
CA ARG A 42 -3.76 18.11 9.51
C ARG A 42 -2.68 19.02 8.93
N GLN A 43 -1.62 19.29 9.69
CA GLN A 43 -0.51 20.11 9.23
C GLN A 43 0.30 19.42 8.12
N ALA A 44 0.62 18.14 8.28
CA ALA A 44 1.34 17.35 7.28
C ALA A 44 0.54 17.26 5.97
N PHE A 45 -0.76 16.96 6.08
CA PHE A 45 -1.66 16.94 4.93
C PHE A 45 -1.71 18.28 4.21
N LYS A 46 -1.89 19.39 4.95
CA LYS A 46 -1.93 20.73 4.36
C LYS A 46 -0.65 21.07 3.60
N LYS A 47 0.52 20.68 4.14
CA LYS A 47 1.81 20.89 3.46
C LYS A 47 1.87 20.11 2.15
N LEU A 48 1.57 18.82 2.18
CA LEU A 48 1.58 17.96 0.99
C LEU A 48 0.59 18.44 -0.08
N ALA A 49 -0.62 18.81 0.32
CA ALA A 49 -1.64 19.30 -0.59
C ALA A 49 -1.23 20.59 -1.31
N VAL A 50 -0.51 21.50 -0.63
CA VAL A 50 0.00 22.72 -1.26
C VAL A 50 1.15 22.42 -2.22
N THR A 51 2.05 21.51 -1.86
CA THR A 51 3.20 21.12 -2.70
C THR A 51 2.77 20.39 -3.97
N LEU A 52 1.78 19.51 -3.87
CA LEU A 52 1.29 18.68 -4.97
C LEU A 52 0.09 19.30 -5.70
N HIS A 53 -0.29 20.54 -5.37
CA HIS A 53 -1.46 21.16 -5.98
C HIS A 53 -1.24 21.35 -7.49
N PRO A 54 -2.16 20.87 -8.36
CA PRO A 54 -1.99 20.95 -9.80
C PRO A 54 -1.84 22.40 -10.31
N ASP A 55 -2.57 23.36 -9.74
CA ASP A 55 -2.45 24.79 -10.10
C ASP A 55 -1.12 25.44 -9.70
N LYS A 56 -0.37 24.85 -8.76
CA LYS A 56 0.95 25.38 -8.35
C LYS A 56 2.11 24.68 -9.03
N ASN A 57 1.86 23.47 -9.55
CA ASN A 57 2.87 22.64 -10.20
C ASN A 57 2.52 22.49 -11.69
N SER A 58 2.24 23.64 -12.33
CA SER A 58 2.10 23.81 -13.78
C SER A 58 3.27 24.63 -14.32
#